data_AF-A0A812FUH0-F1
#
_entry.id   AF-A0A812FUH0-F1
#
_cell.length_a   1.000
_cell.length_b   1.000
_cell.length_c   1.000
_cell.angle_alpha   90.00
_cell.angle_beta   90.00
_cell.angle_gamma   90.00
#
_symmetry.space_group_name_H-M   'P 1'
#
loop_
_entity.id
_entity.type
_entity.pdbx_description
1 polymer ?
#
loop_
_entity_poly.entity_id
_entity_poly.type
_entity_poly.pdbx_seq_one_letter_code
_entity_poly.pdbx_strand_id
1 'polypeptide(L)'
;MDEYVEEESNSLYSKLIYARCLSLRGDLSRSGKLKRLAHHKFEEILKCRDLSELGASEVWYEMASCLFHLAKFDEAISSYQRAYEVSGKEVIKVFVAMCMAEKSDKEALTVLASVDSSFLNKSEYFDFAVNYAYVATKFESRTAIQSSLELLKSAVCSEPVFEQRRLKSICELNELLATGKYSKKQYLLGMLKNLSKYLVLQPNVAGIGLNINQMFEDKKTNKAFKSDS
;
A
#
# COMPACT_ATOMS: atom_id res chain seq x y z
N MET A 1 -5.41 -37.08 -4.42
CA MET A 1 -5.07 -35.65 -4.23
C MET A 1 -4.63 -35.23 -5.61
N ASP A 2 -5.62 -34.88 -6.42
CA ASP A 2 -5.41 -34.64 -7.85
C ASP A 2 -4.62 -33.34 -8.01
N GLU A 3 -3.55 -33.39 -8.81
CA GLU A 3 -2.80 -32.20 -9.20
C GLU A 3 -3.78 -31.21 -9.85
N TYR A 4 -3.99 -30.07 -9.19
CA TYR A 4 -4.69 -28.95 -9.78
C TYR A 4 -3.85 -28.44 -10.96
N VAL A 5 -4.22 -28.86 -12.17
CA VAL A 5 -3.66 -28.31 -13.40
C VAL A 5 -4.35 -26.97 -13.63
N GLU A 6 -3.60 -25.90 -13.41
CA GLU A 6 -4.05 -24.52 -13.56
C GLU A 6 -4.33 -24.25 -15.06
N GLU A 7 -5.58 -24.44 -15.50
CA GLU A 7 -6.03 -23.84 -16.76
C GLU A 7 -6.04 -22.32 -16.54
N GLU A 8 -4.96 -21.64 -16.95
CA GLU A 8 -4.92 -20.19 -17.02
C GLU A 8 -6.11 -19.72 -17.88
N SER A 9 -7.15 -19.22 -17.22
CA SER A 9 -8.12 -18.34 -17.88
C SER A 9 -7.32 -17.26 -18.62
N ASN A 10 -7.27 -17.34 -19.94
CA ASN A 10 -6.32 -16.56 -20.76
C ASN A 10 -6.71 -15.08 -20.89
N SER A 11 -7.68 -14.59 -20.11
CA SER A 11 -8.07 -13.18 -20.11
C SER A 11 -6.98 -12.31 -19.47
N LEU A 12 -6.83 -11.09 -19.98
CA LEU A 12 -5.92 -10.09 -19.41
C LEU A 12 -6.23 -9.82 -17.93
N TYR A 13 -7.51 -9.84 -17.57
CA TYR A 13 -7.98 -9.68 -16.20
C TYR A 13 -7.47 -10.81 -15.29
N SER A 14 -7.59 -12.07 -15.72
CA SER A 14 -7.10 -13.21 -14.94
C SER A 14 -5.58 -13.17 -14.74
N LYS A 15 -4.82 -12.76 -15.76
CA LYS A 15 -3.36 -12.54 -15.64
C LYS A 15 -3.03 -11.46 -14.61
N LEU A 16 -3.77 -10.34 -14.62
CA LEU A 16 -3.61 -9.25 -13.65
C LEU A 16 -3.91 -9.72 -12.22
N ILE A 17 -5.01 -10.43 -12.01
CA ILE A 17 -5.37 -10.97 -10.70
C ILE A 17 -4.30 -11.96 -10.23
N TYR A 18 -3.83 -12.86 -11.09
CA TYR A 18 -2.76 -13.80 -10.76
C TYR A 18 -1.47 -13.10 -10.32
N ALA A 19 -1.02 -12.08 -11.06
CA ALA A 19 0.16 -11.29 -10.71
C ALA A 19 -0.01 -10.57 -9.35
N ARG A 20 -1.19 -10.00 -9.08
CA ARG A 20 -1.54 -9.40 -7.79
C ARG A 20 -1.52 -10.43 -6.65
N CYS A 21 -2.08 -11.62 -6.85
CA CYS A 21 -2.03 -12.72 -5.88
C CYS A 21 -0.59 -13.11 -5.53
N LEU A 22 0.27 -13.24 -6.55
CA LEU A 22 1.69 -13.53 -6.35
C LEU A 22 2.39 -12.43 -5.55
N SER A 23 2.11 -11.17 -5.87
CA SER A 23 2.66 -10.00 -5.16
C SER A 23 2.26 -10.03 -3.68
N LEU A 24 0.97 -10.17 -3.39
CA LEU A 24 0.44 -10.22 -2.03
C LEU A 24 0.99 -11.41 -1.24
N ARG A 25 1.06 -12.59 -1.86
CA ARG A 25 1.70 -13.77 -1.24
C ARG A 25 3.18 -13.50 -0.95
N GLY A 26 3.85 -12.77 -1.83
CA GLY A 26 5.22 -12.29 -1.62
C GLY A 26 5.36 -11.43 -0.37
N ASP A 27 4.40 -10.54 -0.09
CA ASP A 27 4.39 -9.71 1.12
C ASP A 27 4.18 -10.54 2.39
N LEU A 28 3.14 -11.37 2.38
CA LEU A 28 2.75 -12.21 3.51
C LEU A 28 3.85 -13.20 3.90
N SER A 29 4.53 -13.77 2.91
CA SER A 29 5.62 -14.75 3.13
C SER A 29 7.02 -14.13 3.17
N ARG A 30 7.14 -12.80 3.00
CA ARG A 30 8.43 -12.10 2.83
C ARG A 30 9.32 -12.72 1.76
N SER A 31 8.72 -13.18 0.67
CA SER A 31 9.42 -13.89 -0.40
C SER A 31 9.78 -12.96 -1.55
N GLY A 32 11.04 -12.54 -1.60
CA GLY A 32 11.60 -11.82 -2.75
C GLY A 32 11.58 -12.64 -4.04
N LYS A 33 11.49 -13.98 -3.97
CA LYS A 33 11.29 -14.84 -5.15
C LYS A 33 9.90 -14.62 -5.75
N LEU A 34 8.86 -14.61 -4.91
CA LEU A 34 7.49 -14.35 -5.35
C LEU A 34 7.31 -12.92 -5.88
N LYS A 35 7.96 -11.93 -5.26
CA LYS A 35 7.96 -10.55 -5.76
C LYS A 35 8.61 -10.41 -7.13
N ARG A 36 9.72 -11.11 -7.39
CA ARG A 36 10.33 -11.16 -8.73
C ARG A 36 9.44 -11.83 -9.76
N LEU A 37 8.75 -12.92 -9.37
CA LEU A 37 7.80 -13.59 -10.26
C LEU A 37 6.60 -12.68 -10.58
N ALA A 38 6.02 -12.01 -9.57
CA ALA A 38 4.95 -11.04 -9.76
C ALA A 38 5.37 -9.89 -10.68
N HIS A 39 6.55 -9.31 -10.45
CA HIS A 39 7.14 -8.29 -11.32
C HIS A 39 7.22 -8.76 -12.78
N HIS A 40 7.74 -9.96 -13.02
CA HIS A 40 7.83 -10.52 -14.36
C HIS A 40 6.46 -10.70 -15.01
N LYS A 41 5.45 -11.14 -14.26
CA LYS A 41 4.07 -11.22 -14.74
C LYS A 41 3.48 -9.86 -15.09
N PHE A 42 3.80 -8.81 -14.34
CA PHE A 42 3.41 -7.43 -14.71
C PHE A 42 4.11 -6.96 -15.99
N GLU A 43 5.39 -7.30 -16.21
CA GLU A 43 6.10 -7.00 -17.47
C GLU A 43 5.48 -7.72 -18.68
N GLU A 44 4.99 -8.95 -18.51
CA GLU A 44 4.25 -9.69 -19.54
C GLU A 44 2.93 -8.97 -19.87
N ILE A 45 2.18 -8.53 -18.85
CA ILE A 45 0.91 -7.82 -19.00
C ILE A 45 1.10 -6.49 -19.76
N LEU A 46 2.16 -5.74 -19.46
CA LEU A 46 2.48 -4.47 -20.14
C LEU A 46 2.71 -4.62 -21.65
N LYS A 47 3.00 -5.83 -22.13
CA LYS A 47 3.20 -6.13 -23.56
C LYS A 47 1.90 -6.51 -24.28
N CYS A 48 0.80 -6.70 -23.56
CA CYS A 48 -0.48 -7.06 -24.15
C CYS A 48 -1.07 -5.88 -24.95
N ARG A 49 -1.48 -6.14 -26.19
CA ARG A 49 -1.99 -5.12 -27.12
C ARG A 49 -3.29 -4.47 -26.67
N ASP A 50 -4.13 -5.21 -25.93
CA ASP A 50 -5.46 -4.76 -25.50
C ASP A 50 -5.42 -4.00 -24.16
N LEU A 51 -4.24 -3.69 -23.63
CA LEU A 51 -4.09 -2.96 -22.37
C LEU A 51 -4.32 -1.46 -22.61
N SER A 52 -5.35 -0.90 -21.98
CA SER A 52 -5.62 0.54 -22.00
C SER A 52 -4.54 1.33 -21.26
N GLU A 53 -4.41 2.63 -21.53
CA GLU A 53 -3.47 3.50 -20.81
C GLU A 53 -3.72 3.51 -19.31
N LEU A 54 -4.99 3.59 -18.89
CA LEU A 54 -5.36 3.50 -17.49
C LEU A 54 -4.99 2.14 -16.90
N GLY A 55 -5.24 1.05 -17.61
CA GLY A 55 -4.83 -0.30 -17.20
C GLY A 55 -3.31 -0.43 -17.08
N ALA A 56 -2.56 0.13 -18.01
CA ALA A 56 -1.10 0.18 -17.96
C ALA A 56 -0.62 0.99 -16.74
N SER A 57 -1.27 2.10 -16.40
CA SER A 57 -0.94 2.89 -15.21
C SER A 57 -1.11 2.09 -13.92
N GLU A 58 -2.15 1.26 -13.81
CA GLU A 58 -2.32 0.34 -12.67
C GLU A 58 -1.21 -0.72 -12.62
N VAL A 59 -0.84 -1.27 -13.77
CA VAL A 59 0.23 -2.28 -13.84
C VAL A 59 1.59 -1.67 -13.46
N TRP A 60 1.89 -0.44 -13.90
CA TRP A 60 3.08 0.30 -13.48
C TRP A 60 3.11 0.52 -11.96
N TYR A 61 1.98 0.87 -11.36
CA TYR A 61 1.86 1.02 -9.91
C TYR A 61 2.13 -0.30 -9.15
N GLU A 62 1.53 -1.41 -9.61
CA GLU A 62 1.72 -2.74 -8.98
C GLU A 62 3.16 -3.25 -9.14
N MET A 63 3.78 -2.97 -10.29
CA MET A 63 5.16 -3.31 -10.55
C MET A 63 6.12 -2.47 -9.68
N ALA A 64 5.83 -1.17 -9.49
CA ALA A 64 6.57 -0.31 -8.59
C ALA A 64 6.53 -0.82 -7.14
N SER A 65 5.37 -1.31 -6.68
CA SER A 65 5.25 -1.96 -5.37
C SER A 65 6.16 -3.20 -5.26
N CYS A 66 6.21 -4.04 -6.30
CA CYS A 66 7.15 -5.17 -6.32
C CYS A 66 8.61 -4.71 -6.20
N LEU A 67 9.00 -3.66 -6.92
CA LEU A 67 10.35 -3.09 -6.89
C LEU A 67 10.70 -2.48 -5.53
N PHE A 68 9.76 -1.77 -4.90
CA PHE A 68 9.92 -1.25 -3.55
C PHE A 68 10.24 -2.37 -2.55
N HIS A 69 9.48 -3.48 -2.60
CA HIS A 69 9.72 -4.65 -1.75
C HIS A 69 11.05 -5.36 -2.03
N LEU A 70 11.56 -5.25 -3.26
CA LEU A 70 12.87 -5.75 -3.66
C LEU A 70 14.01 -4.75 -3.35
N ALA A 71 13.71 -3.64 -2.65
CA ALA A 71 14.63 -2.55 -2.34
C ALA A 71 15.26 -1.87 -3.59
N LYS A 72 14.57 -1.96 -4.74
CA LYS A 72 14.97 -1.33 -6.00
C LYS A 72 14.31 0.02 -6.16
N PHE A 73 14.70 0.97 -5.31
CA PHE A 73 13.95 2.21 -5.10
C PHE A 73 13.94 3.15 -6.32
N ASP A 74 15.04 3.23 -7.09
CA ASP A 74 15.07 4.08 -8.28
C ASP A 74 14.12 3.57 -9.37
N GLU A 75 14.16 2.27 -9.64
CA GLU A 75 13.25 1.60 -10.57
C GLU A 75 11.77 1.72 -10.11
N ALA A 76 11.54 1.63 -8.80
CA ALA A 76 10.22 1.82 -8.21
C ALA A 76 9.72 3.26 -8.41
N ILE A 77 10.54 4.27 -8.16
CA ILE A 77 10.19 5.68 -8.38
C ILE A 77 9.84 5.93 -9.85
N SER A 78 10.68 5.45 -10.79
CA SER A 78 10.38 5.60 -12.22
C SER A 78 9.07 4.93 -12.62
N SER A 79 8.76 3.76 -12.05
CA SER A 79 7.51 3.05 -12.32
C SER A 79 6.30 3.77 -11.71
N TYR A 80 6.43 4.32 -10.50
CA TYR A 80 5.38 5.16 -9.89
C TYR A 80 5.15 6.45 -10.69
N GLN A 81 6.19 7.09 -11.21
CA GLN A 81 6.07 8.29 -12.04
C GLN A 81 5.26 8.01 -13.31
N ARG A 82 5.53 6.90 -14.00
CA ARG A 82 4.73 6.47 -15.16
C ARG A 82 3.26 6.22 -14.81
N ALA A 83 3.00 5.61 -13.65
CA ALA A 83 1.64 5.42 -13.16
C ALA A 83 0.95 6.77 -12.85
N TYR A 84 1.69 7.72 -12.27
CA TYR A 84 1.17 9.04 -11.90
C TYR A 84 0.87 9.92 -13.12
N GLU A 85 1.71 9.90 -14.16
CA GLU A 85 1.53 10.68 -15.40
C GLU A 85 0.17 10.43 -16.06
N VAL A 86 -0.34 9.19 -15.99
CA VAL A 86 -1.65 8.82 -16.57
C VAL A 86 -2.77 8.99 -15.56
N SER A 87 -2.58 8.54 -14.32
CA SER A 87 -3.69 8.43 -13.35
C SER A 87 -3.89 9.67 -12.49
N GLY A 88 -2.87 10.50 -12.29
CA GLY A 88 -2.90 11.66 -11.40
C GLY A 88 -3.20 11.35 -9.93
N LYS A 89 -3.17 10.08 -9.51
CA LYS A 89 -3.59 9.67 -8.16
C LYS A 89 -2.62 10.19 -7.09
N GLU A 90 -3.13 11.02 -6.17
CA GLU A 90 -2.33 11.63 -5.10
C GLU A 90 -1.64 10.61 -4.19
N VAL A 91 -2.25 9.44 -3.96
CA VAL A 91 -1.65 8.37 -3.16
C VAL A 91 -0.29 7.91 -3.70
N ILE A 92 -0.03 8.03 -5.01
CA ILE A 92 1.25 7.63 -5.63
C ILE A 92 2.41 8.46 -5.08
N LYS A 93 2.19 9.74 -4.78
CA LYS A 93 3.21 10.61 -4.16
C LYS A 93 3.68 10.07 -2.80
N VAL A 94 2.78 9.45 -2.03
CA VAL A 94 3.10 8.83 -0.75
C VAL A 94 4.10 7.69 -0.95
N PHE A 95 3.88 6.83 -1.95
CA PHE A 95 4.80 5.71 -2.24
C PHE A 95 6.14 6.19 -2.79
N VAL A 96 6.17 7.23 -3.63
CA VAL A 96 7.42 7.86 -4.08
C VAL A 96 8.21 8.40 -2.89
N ALA A 97 7.55 9.11 -1.97
CA ALA A 97 8.19 9.62 -0.76
C ALA A 97 8.71 8.47 0.14
N MET A 98 8.03 7.34 0.19
CA MET A 98 8.52 6.15 0.90
C MET A 98 9.80 5.58 0.28
N CYS A 99 9.88 5.51 -1.06
CA CYS A 99 11.13 5.14 -1.75
C CYS A 99 12.28 6.11 -1.41
N MET A 100 12.03 7.42 -1.49
CA MET A 100 13.00 8.46 -1.13
C MET A 100 13.45 8.31 0.33
N ALA A 101 12.50 8.13 1.24
CA ALA A 101 12.80 7.95 2.65
C ALA A 101 13.65 6.70 2.89
N GLU A 102 13.37 5.55 2.26
CA GLU A 102 14.21 4.35 2.37
C GLU A 102 15.62 4.55 1.81
N LYS A 103 15.78 5.39 0.79
CA LYS A 103 17.09 5.88 0.30
C LYS A 103 17.76 6.93 1.21
N SER A 104 17.14 7.29 2.34
CA SER A 104 17.59 8.36 3.25
C SER A 104 17.57 9.75 2.64
N ASP A 105 16.74 9.95 1.62
CA ASP A 105 16.50 11.26 1.00
C ASP A 105 15.39 12.01 1.77
N LYS A 106 15.77 13.18 2.30
CA LYS A 106 14.90 14.01 3.14
C LYS A 106 13.85 14.79 2.33
N GLU A 107 14.01 14.91 1.02
CA GLU A 107 13.03 15.53 0.12
C GLU A 107 11.69 14.80 0.14
N ALA A 108 11.68 13.53 0.61
CA ALA A 108 10.48 12.77 0.96
C ALA A 108 9.48 13.57 1.81
N LEU A 109 9.95 14.39 2.76
CA LEU A 109 9.08 15.21 3.62
C LEU A 109 8.36 16.31 2.81
N THR A 110 9.06 16.92 1.86
CA THR A 110 8.48 17.93 0.97
C THR A 110 7.41 17.31 0.08
N VAL A 111 7.69 16.12 -0.47
CA VAL A 111 6.71 15.37 -1.27
C VAL A 111 5.47 15.04 -0.45
N LEU A 112 5.63 14.52 0.78
CA LEU A 112 4.51 14.21 1.68
C LEU A 112 3.70 15.45 2.07
N ALA A 113 4.36 16.59 2.30
CA ALA A 113 3.68 17.85 2.59
C ALA A 113 2.88 18.39 1.39
N SER A 114 3.21 17.97 0.16
CA SER A 114 2.52 18.37 -1.07
C SER A 114 1.34 17.47 -1.47
N VAL A 115 1.08 16.39 -0.72
CA VAL A 115 -0.04 15.47 -0.97
C VAL A 115 -1.35 16.20 -0.66
N ASP A 116 -2.22 16.32 -1.65
CA ASP A 116 -3.57 16.82 -1.43
C ASP A 116 -4.46 15.69 -0.87
N SER A 117 -4.59 15.69 0.46
CA SER A 117 -5.34 14.66 1.17
C SER A 117 -6.84 14.64 0.88
N SER A 118 -7.40 15.67 0.21
CA SER A 118 -8.82 15.70 -0.17
C SER A 118 -9.16 14.71 -1.29
N PHE A 119 -8.16 14.28 -2.07
CA PHE A 119 -8.31 13.26 -3.11
C PHE A 119 -8.09 11.82 -2.62
N LEU A 120 -7.76 11.64 -1.34
CA LEU A 120 -7.54 10.32 -0.76
C LEU A 120 -8.85 9.75 -0.22
N ASN A 121 -9.10 8.47 -0.52
CA ASN A 121 -10.18 7.76 0.17
C ASN A 121 -9.79 7.48 1.64
N LYS A 122 -10.74 6.99 2.46
CA LYS A 122 -10.51 6.77 3.90
C LYS A 122 -9.32 5.85 4.21
N SER A 123 -9.13 4.80 3.40
CA SER A 123 -8.03 3.85 3.58
C SER A 123 -6.70 4.51 3.20
N GLU A 124 -6.64 5.16 2.03
CA GLU A 124 -5.46 5.89 1.56
C GLU A 124 -5.06 7.03 2.50
N TYR A 125 -6.04 7.73 3.07
CA TYR A 125 -5.80 8.81 4.04
C TYR A 125 -5.15 8.28 5.32
N PHE A 126 -5.65 7.15 5.84
CA PHE A 126 -5.05 6.50 7.01
C PHE A 126 -3.61 6.05 6.71
N ASP A 127 -3.39 5.45 5.55
CA ASP A 127 -2.08 5.00 5.10
C ASP A 127 -1.10 6.16 4.94
N PHE A 128 -1.57 7.25 4.35
CA PHE A 128 -0.81 8.49 4.24
C PHE A 128 -0.40 9.02 5.62
N ALA A 129 -1.33 9.12 6.56
CA ALA A 129 -1.05 9.64 7.91
C ALA A 129 0.02 8.80 8.63
N VAL A 130 -0.07 7.47 8.55
CA VAL A 130 0.91 6.55 9.15
C VAL A 130 2.26 6.66 8.47
N ASN A 131 2.32 6.66 7.14
CA ASN A 131 3.58 6.76 6.40
C ASN A 131 4.24 8.12 6.60
N TYR A 132 3.46 9.21 6.68
CA TYR A 132 4.00 10.52 6.98
C TYR A 132 4.60 10.56 8.40
N ALA A 133 3.92 9.99 9.40
CA ALA A 133 4.47 9.86 10.75
C ALA A 133 5.77 9.05 10.77
N TYR A 134 5.86 7.97 10.00
CA TYR A 134 7.07 7.17 9.86
C TYR A 134 8.23 8.00 9.31
N VAL A 135 8.04 8.69 8.18
CA VAL A 135 9.08 9.48 7.52
C VAL A 135 9.48 10.69 8.38
N ALA A 136 8.50 11.37 8.99
CA ALA A 136 8.73 12.47 9.92
C ALA A 136 9.58 12.06 11.12
N THR A 137 9.30 10.89 11.70
CA THR A 137 10.08 10.31 12.81
C THR A 137 11.48 9.89 12.33
N LYS A 138 11.60 9.30 11.14
CA LYS A 138 12.88 8.87 10.57
C LYS A 138 13.87 10.04 10.46
N PHE A 139 13.38 11.17 9.94
CA PHE A 139 14.17 12.39 9.72
C PHE A 139 14.09 13.41 10.85
N GLU A 140 13.48 13.06 11.98
CA GLU A 140 13.44 13.90 13.20
C GLU A 140 12.86 15.31 12.95
N SER A 141 11.92 15.42 12.02
CA SER A 141 11.33 16.69 11.64
C SER A 141 10.16 17.03 12.57
N ARG A 142 10.40 17.92 13.54
CA ARG A 142 9.37 18.36 14.51
C ARG A 142 8.11 18.89 13.82
N THR A 143 8.28 19.67 12.75
CA THR A 143 7.17 20.24 11.98
C THR A 143 6.36 19.14 11.28
N ALA A 144 7.03 18.21 10.62
CA ALA A 144 6.37 17.08 9.97
C ALA A 144 5.71 16.12 10.98
N ILE A 145 6.32 15.93 12.15
CA ILE A 145 5.72 15.14 13.24
C ILE A 145 4.40 15.79 13.66
N GLN A 146 4.37 17.11 13.86
CA GLN A 146 3.13 17.83 14.17
C GLN A 146 2.08 17.68 13.07
N SER A 147 2.45 17.84 11.80
CA SER A 147 1.53 17.66 10.67
C SER A 147 0.96 16.23 10.61
N SER A 148 1.82 15.22 10.70
CA SER A 148 1.39 13.81 10.69
C SER A 148 0.50 13.45 11.88
N LEU A 149 0.70 14.08 13.04
CA LEU A 149 -0.13 13.90 14.22
C LEU A 149 -1.56 14.40 14.01
N GLU A 150 -1.73 15.57 13.39
CA GLU A 150 -3.06 16.10 13.07
C GLU A 150 -3.80 15.23 12.04
N LEU A 151 -3.07 14.70 11.06
CA LEU A 151 -3.61 13.72 10.11
C LEU A 151 -4.04 12.44 10.83
N LEU A 152 -3.20 11.89 11.71
CA LEU A 152 -3.52 10.68 12.48
C LEU A 152 -4.75 10.87 13.37
N LYS A 153 -4.93 12.04 14.01
CA LYS A 153 -6.13 12.36 14.80
C LYS A 153 -7.40 12.37 13.95
N SER A 154 -7.30 12.85 12.71
CA SER A 154 -8.40 12.93 11.75
C SER A 154 -8.71 11.60 11.07
N ALA A 155 -7.74 10.69 11.00
CA ALA A 155 -7.86 9.40 10.31
C ALA A 155 -8.65 8.35 11.12
N VAL A 156 -9.96 8.53 11.27
CA VAL A 156 -10.82 7.59 12.02
C VAL A 156 -10.87 6.22 11.35
N CYS A 157 -10.52 5.16 12.09
CA CYS A 157 -10.60 3.78 11.63
C CYS A 157 -11.69 3.01 12.40
N SER A 158 -12.55 2.27 11.69
CA SER A 158 -13.60 1.44 12.31
C SER A 158 -13.04 0.15 12.93
N GLU A 159 -11.91 -0.33 12.43
CA GLU A 159 -11.33 -1.61 12.79
C GLU A 159 -10.54 -1.50 14.11
N PRO A 160 -10.92 -2.23 15.19
CA PRO A 160 -10.35 -2.04 16.52
C PRO A 160 -8.82 -2.17 16.59
N VAL A 161 -8.24 -3.11 15.82
CA VAL A 161 -6.79 -3.33 15.79
C VAL A 161 -6.04 -2.14 15.20
N PHE A 162 -6.57 -1.55 14.12
CA PHE A 162 -5.95 -0.39 13.48
C PHE A 162 -6.16 0.88 14.32
N GLU A 163 -7.32 1.02 14.95
CA GLU A 163 -7.60 2.14 15.85
C GLU A 163 -6.69 2.13 17.09
N GLN A 164 -6.48 0.97 17.72
CA GLN A 164 -5.55 0.84 18.85
C GLN A 164 -4.12 1.26 18.46
N ARG A 165 -3.67 0.88 17.26
CA ARG A 165 -2.34 1.24 16.75
C ARG A 165 -2.24 2.72 16.39
N ARG A 166 -3.31 3.31 15.86
CA ARG A 166 -3.43 4.75 15.60
C ARG A 166 -3.28 5.55 16.89
N LEU A 167 -4.10 5.23 17.91
CA LEU A 167 -4.06 5.89 19.22
C LEU A 167 -2.68 5.77 19.87
N LYS A 168 -2.06 4.59 19.79
CA LYS A 168 -0.70 4.41 20.30
C LYS A 168 0.32 5.28 19.58
N SER A 169 0.24 5.37 18.25
CA SER A 169 1.12 6.24 17.45
C SER A 169 0.95 7.71 17.85
N ILE A 170 -0.29 8.16 18.07
CA ILE A 170 -0.59 9.51 18.55
C ILE A 170 0.07 9.79 19.91
N CYS A 171 -0.02 8.85 20.87
CA CYS A 171 0.60 9.01 22.19
C CYS A 171 2.13 9.13 22.08
N GLU A 172 2.77 8.24 21.33
CA GLU A 172 4.24 8.22 21.20
C GLU A 172 4.77 9.46 20.46
N LEU A 173 4.06 9.95 19.43
CA LEU A 173 4.44 11.18 18.73
C LEU A 173 4.28 12.41 19.64
N ASN A 174 3.25 12.47 20.48
CA ASN A 174 3.09 13.53 21.47
C ASN A 174 4.21 13.50 22.52
N GLU A 175 4.55 12.33 23.06
CA GLU A 175 5.67 12.16 23.99
C GLU A 175 6.99 12.62 23.34
N LEU A 176 7.19 12.29 22.06
CA LEU A 176 8.36 12.71 21.29
C LEU A 176 8.44 14.23 21.13
N LEU A 177 7.33 14.90 20.81
CA LEU A 177 7.27 16.37 20.70
C LEU A 177 7.52 17.09 22.03
N ALA A 178 7.01 16.54 23.13
CA ALA A 178 7.12 17.11 24.46
C ALA A 178 8.54 16.93 25.05
N THR A 179 9.13 15.76 24.88
CA THR A 179 10.40 15.42 25.54
C THR A 179 11.63 15.71 24.69
N GLY A 180 11.49 15.71 23.35
CA GLY A 180 12.62 15.71 22.42
C GLY A 180 13.53 14.47 22.55
N LYS A 181 13.16 13.50 23.40
CA LYS A 181 13.96 12.32 23.70
C LYS A 181 13.60 11.19 22.73
N TYR A 182 14.44 11.03 21.72
CA TYR A 182 14.40 9.95 20.75
C TYR A 182 14.82 8.58 21.31
N SER A 183 14.86 8.38 22.65
CA SER A 183 15.28 7.12 23.26
C SER A 183 14.39 5.93 22.88
N LYS A 184 13.12 6.20 22.52
CA LYS A 184 12.17 5.22 21.93
C LYS A 184 12.06 5.32 20.41
N LYS A 185 12.88 6.11 19.72
CA LYS A 185 12.79 6.33 18.26
C LYS A 185 12.83 5.02 17.48
N GLN A 186 13.73 4.11 17.81
CA GLN A 186 13.83 2.82 17.13
C GLN A 186 12.59 1.95 17.35
N TYR A 187 12.02 2.00 18.56
CA TYR A 187 10.76 1.34 18.87
C TYR A 187 9.59 1.93 18.07
N LEU A 188 9.44 3.25 18.06
CA LEU A 188 8.41 3.97 17.32
C LEU A 188 8.54 3.74 15.81
N LEU A 189 9.76 3.82 15.27
CA LEU A 189 10.05 3.48 13.88
C LEU A 189 9.68 2.03 13.57
N GLY A 190 10.03 1.09 14.45
CA GLY A 190 9.66 -0.32 14.29
C GLY A 190 8.15 -0.53 14.33
N MET A 191 7.44 0.18 15.22
CA MET A 191 5.98 0.15 15.31
C MET A 191 5.32 0.70 14.04
N LEU A 192 5.69 1.90 13.61
CA LEU A 192 5.14 2.57 12.43
C LEU A 192 5.47 1.79 11.15
N LYS A 193 6.71 1.29 11.02
CA LYS A 193 7.13 0.43 9.90
C LYS A 193 6.41 -0.91 9.89
N ASN A 194 6.03 -1.44 11.04
CA ASN A 194 5.22 -2.65 11.09
C ASN A 194 3.77 -2.34 10.75
N LEU A 195 3.19 -1.26 11.29
CA LEU A 195 1.83 -0.83 10.95
C LEU A 195 1.69 -0.62 9.45
N SER A 196 2.61 0.12 8.80
CA SER A 196 2.57 0.35 7.36
C SER A 196 2.60 -0.92 6.53
N LYS A 197 3.30 -1.97 6.96
CA LYS A 197 3.28 -3.30 6.29
C LYS A 197 1.91 -3.96 6.34
N TYR A 198 1.14 -3.77 7.42
CA TYR A 198 -0.19 -4.38 7.57
C TYR A 198 -1.28 -3.60 6.83
N LEU A 199 -1.01 -2.39 6.36
CA LEU A 199 -1.95 -1.59 5.56
C LEU A 199 -2.16 -2.18 4.17
N VAL A 200 -1.13 -2.85 3.64
CA VAL A 200 -1.21 -3.69 2.43
C VAL A 200 -2.27 -4.79 2.56
N LEU A 201 -2.65 -5.16 3.78
CA LEU A 201 -3.65 -6.20 4.06
C LEU A 201 -5.06 -5.68 4.31
N GLN A 202 -5.32 -4.36 4.23
CA GLN A 202 -6.70 -3.91 4.25
C GLN A 202 -7.41 -4.45 3.01
N PRO A 203 -8.39 -5.38 3.18
CA PRO A 203 -9.25 -5.73 2.08
C PRO A 203 -9.97 -4.44 1.70
N ASN A 204 -9.80 -4.01 0.46
CA ASN A 204 -10.68 -3.14 -0.35
C ASN A 204 -9.92 -2.22 -1.31
N VAL A 205 -8.61 -1.96 -1.19
CA VAL A 205 -7.92 -0.96 -2.05
C VAL A 205 -6.59 -1.40 -2.70
N ALA A 206 -5.90 -2.48 -2.28
CA ALA A 206 -4.64 -2.90 -2.92
C ALA A 206 -4.38 -4.44 -2.99
N GLY A 207 -5.42 -5.25 -2.83
CA GLY A 207 -5.36 -6.70 -2.95
C GLY A 207 -6.70 -7.20 -3.49
N ILE A 208 -6.71 -8.38 -4.13
CA ILE A 208 -7.83 -9.02 -4.85
C ILE A 208 -9.15 -8.41 -4.41
N GLY A 209 -9.75 -7.56 -5.26
CA GLY A 209 -10.96 -6.78 -5.00
C GLY A 209 -12.21 -7.65 -4.84
N LEU A 210 -12.15 -8.65 -3.98
CA LEU A 210 -13.31 -9.30 -3.41
C LEU A 210 -13.76 -8.40 -2.28
N ASN A 211 -14.76 -7.57 -2.56
CA ASN A 211 -15.51 -6.90 -1.52
C ASN A 211 -16.30 -7.99 -0.76
N ILE A 212 -15.63 -8.68 0.14
CA ILE A 212 -16.18 -9.81 0.91
C ILE A 212 -17.45 -9.35 1.65
N ASN A 213 -17.47 -8.09 2.10
CA ASN A 213 -18.65 -7.49 2.73
C ASN A 213 -19.83 -7.45 1.76
N GLN A 214 -19.62 -7.02 0.52
CA GLN A 214 -20.66 -7.04 -0.51
C GLN A 214 -21.04 -8.46 -0.93
N MET A 215 -20.11 -9.42 -0.95
CA MET A 215 -20.43 -10.83 -1.17
C MET A 215 -21.29 -11.42 -0.04
N PHE A 216 -21.11 -10.98 1.20
CA PHE A 216 -21.97 -11.37 2.32
C PHE A 216 -23.35 -10.72 2.25
N GLU A 217 -23.45 -9.47 1.81
CA GLU A 217 -24.74 -8.81 1.55
C GLU A 217 -25.49 -9.47 0.40
N ASP A 218 -24.79 -9.79 -0.70
CA ASP A 218 -25.35 -10.52 -1.85
C ASP A 218 -25.76 -11.95 -1.49
N LYS A 219 -25.06 -12.62 -0.56
CA LYS A 219 -25.49 -13.94 -0.02
C LYS A 219 -26.73 -13.85 0.86
N LYS A 220 -26.97 -12.72 1.52
CA LYS A 220 -28.21 -12.50 2.29
C LYS A 220 -29.40 -12.23 1.35
N THR A 221 -29.16 -11.71 0.15
CA THR A 221 -30.20 -11.42 -0.85
C THR A 221 -30.41 -12.56 -1.86
N ASN A 222 -29.40 -13.37 -2.17
CA ASN A 222 -29.51 -14.53 -3.07
C ASN A 222 -29.54 -15.87 -2.32
N LYS A 223 -30.75 -16.42 -2.17
CA LYS A 223 -30.94 -17.87 -2.11
C LYS A 223 -30.65 -18.48 -3.48
N ALA A 224 -29.41 -18.89 -3.76
CA ALA A 224 -29.09 -20.09 -4.56
C ALA A 224 -27.59 -20.18 -4.88
N PHE A 225 -26.92 -21.18 -4.29
CA PHE A 225 -26.17 -22.10 -5.12
C PHE A 225 -26.95 -23.41 -5.05
N LYS A 226 -27.61 -23.80 -6.14
CA LYS A 226 -28.08 -25.19 -6.28
C LYS A 226 -26.82 -26.04 -6.44
N SER A 227 -26.68 -27.03 -5.56
CA SER A 227 -25.78 -28.15 -5.78
C SER A 227 -26.36 -28.98 -6.91
N ASP A 228 -25.68 -29.00 -8.06
CA ASP A 228 -25.98 -30.01 -9.07
C ASP A 228 -25.37 -31.34 -8.62
N SER A 229 -26.24 -32.32 -8.45
CA SER A 229 -25.98 -33.76 -8.37
C SER A 229 -25.69 -34.33 -9.74
#